data_AF-A0A9W9H678-F1
#
_entry.id   AF-A0A9W9H678-F1
#
_cell.length_a   1.000
_cell.length_b   1.000
_cell.length_c   1.000
_cell.angle_alpha   90.00
_cell.angle_beta   90.00
_cell.angle_gamma   90.00
#
_symmetry.space_group_name_H-M   'P 1'
#
loop_
_entity.id
_entity.type
_entity.pdbx_description
1 polymer ?
#
loop_
_entity_poly.entity_id
_entity_poly.type
_entity_poly.pdbx_seq_one_letter_code
_entity_poly.pdbx_strand_id
1 'polypeptide(L)'
;MHFPFNMNLVALDLDKCMLRSKLPPMFPEDQKSVVAVIGNSHSGVLCCKNLYEIAKSQERDIKIINFGSRPIKYAKYVDNGIIFDNTGLKGSTAEWVLNSGQGQDSTLKKYLPRCTHIIYVIGYSPSPLPKMYLDGKEVGEQLLFDMHSSGFHLGDGAEHVPGLYANGIAFPEEVQDPEGHIEAAVGVAKFFRFAEKVKQLWLNLE
;
A
#
# COMPACT_ATOMS: atom_id res chain seq x y z
N MET A 1 -2.22 -9.12 -14.58
CA MET A 1 -0.95 -9.49 -13.92
C MET A 1 -0.84 -10.95 -13.45
N HIS A 2 -1.92 -11.76 -13.39
CA HIS A 2 -1.83 -13.21 -13.06
C HIS A 2 -2.18 -14.16 -14.21
N PHE A 3 -2.77 -13.67 -15.31
CA PHE A 3 -3.21 -14.48 -16.45
C PHE A 3 -2.17 -15.50 -16.99
N PRO A 4 -0.86 -15.20 -17.02
CA PRO A 4 0.15 -16.18 -17.46
C PRO A 4 0.29 -17.41 -16.54
N PHE A 5 -0.25 -17.37 -15.32
CA PHE A 5 -0.08 -18.40 -14.30
C PHE A 5 -1.37 -19.18 -14.00
N ASN A 6 -2.53 -18.50 -14.04
CA ASN A 6 -3.85 -19.12 -13.93
C ASN A 6 -4.91 -18.10 -14.37
N MET A 7 -5.62 -18.38 -15.47
CA MET A 7 -6.67 -17.49 -16.00
C MET A 7 -7.97 -17.49 -15.20
N ASN A 8 -8.19 -18.51 -14.36
CA ASN A 8 -9.42 -18.69 -13.60
C ASN A 8 -9.34 -18.08 -12.18
N LEU A 9 -8.28 -17.33 -11.87
CA LEU A 9 -8.15 -16.69 -10.58
C LEU A 9 -9.19 -15.58 -10.43
N VAL A 10 -9.97 -15.68 -9.35
CA VAL A 10 -10.88 -14.61 -8.97
C VAL A 10 -10.10 -13.56 -8.20
N ALA A 11 -9.92 -12.38 -8.79
CA ALA A 11 -9.32 -11.24 -8.11
C ALA A 11 -10.31 -10.64 -7.11
N LEU A 12 -9.89 -10.53 -5.85
CA LEU A 12 -10.70 -9.94 -4.78
C LEU A 12 -10.32 -8.48 -4.56
N ASP A 13 -11.33 -7.68 -4.23
CA ASP A 13 -11.18 -6.27 -3.88
C ASP A 13 -10.52 -6.11 -2.50
N LEU A 14 -9.42 -5.35 -2.46
CA LEU A 14 -8.62 -5.17 -1.24
C LEU A 14 -9.44 -4.57 -0.10
N ASP A 15 -10.26 -3.55 -0.37
CA ASP A 15 -11.03 -2.83 0.65
C ASP A 15 -12.04 -3.76 1.33
N LYS A 16 -12.69 -4.64 0.55
CA LYS A 16 -13.54 -5.71 1.09
C LYS A 16 -12.74 -6.71 1.90
N CYS A 17 -11.55 -7.10 1.45
CA CYS A 17 -10.72 -8.08 2.15
C CYS A 17 -10.16 -7.59 3.49
N MET A 18 -9.99 -6.28 3.66
CA MET A 18 -9.60 -5.68 4.95
C MET A 18 -10.70 -5.75 6.01
N LEU A 19 -11.95 -6.01 5.62
CA LEU A 19 -13.09 -6.13 6.53
C LEU A 19 -13.52 -7.61 6.66
N ARG A 20 -13.19 -8.25 7.79
CA ARG A 20 -13.51 -9.67 8.04
C ARG A 20 -14.98 -10.01 7.76
N SER A 21 -15.92 -9.16 8.14
CA SER A 21 -17.36 -9.38 7.95
C SER A 21 -17.82 -9.42 6.49
N LYS A 22 -17.01 -8.91 5.55
CA LYS A 22 -17.31 -8.90 4.11
C LYS A 22 -16.76 -10.11 3.36
N LEU A 23 -15.84 -10.86 3.97
CA LEU A 23 -15.14 -11.97 3.32
C LEU A 23 -15.98 -13.26 3.13
N PRO A 24 -16.79 -13.75 4.09
CA PRO A 24 -17.46 -15.05 3.92
C PRO A 24 -18.33 -15.16 2.65
N PRO A 25 -19.12 -14.14 2.26
CA PRO A 25 -19.88 -14.18 1.01
C PRO A 25 -19.04 -14.20 -0.27
N MET A 26 -17.75 -13.87 -0.18
CA MET A 26 -16.83 -13.86 -1.33
C MET A 26 -16.24 -15.24 -1.61
N PHE A 27 -16.49 -16.22 -0.73
CA PHE A 27 -16.03 -17.59 -0.88
C PHE A 27 -17.21 -18.56 -0.95
N PRO A 28 -17.10 -19.61 -1.77
CA PRO A 28 -18.10 -20.67 -1.83
C PRO A 28 -18.17 -21.45 -0.51
N GLU A 29 -19.35 -22.00 -0.22
CA GLU A 29 -19.65 -22.68 1.05
C GLU A 29 -19.21 -24.14 1.08
N ASP A 30 -19.19 -24.78 -0.08
CA ASP A 30 -19.08 -26.22 -0.28
C ASP A 30 -17.76 -26.66 -0.92
N GLN A 31 -16.86 -25.73 -1.22
CA GLN A 31 -15.56 -26.03 -1.82
C GLN A 31 -14.43 -25.24 -1.18
N LYS A 32 -13.25 -25.85 -1.21
CA LYS A 32 -12.04 -25.25 -0.69
C LYS A 32 -11.58 -24.07 -1.52
N SER A 33 -11.30 -22.96 -0.86
CA SER A 33 -10.67 -21.78 -1.46
C SER A 33 -9.19 -21.70 -1.10
N VAL A 34 -8.33 -21.70 -2.11
CA VAL A 34 -6.90 -21.38 -1.95
C VAL A 34 -6.68 -19.93 -2.36
N VAL A 35 -6.29 -19.08 -1.41
CA VAL A 35 -6.21 -17.62 -1.60
C VAL A 35 -4.76 -17.18 -1.61
N ALA A 36 -4.33 -16.62 -2.74
CA ALA A 36 -3.03 -15.96 -2.87
C ALA A 36 -3.12 -14.52 -2.35
N VAL A 37 -2.27 -14.14 -1.41
CA VAL A 37 -2.11 -12.74 -0.98
C VAL A 37 -0.76 -12.24 -1.49
N ILE A 38 -0.76 -11.21 -2.33
CA ILE A 38 0.46 -10.65 -2.91
C ILE A 38 0.81 -9.36 -2.17
N GLY A 39 1.80 -9.41 -1.28
CA GLY A 39 2.30 -8.27 -0.53
C GLY A 39 2.31 -8.49 0.98
N ASN A 40 3.41 -8.06 1.62
CA ASN A 40 3.67 -8.21 3.05
C ASN A 40 3.52 -6.89 3.84
N SER A 41 2.84 -5.90 3.27
CA SER A 41 2.52 -4.66 3.97
C SER A 41 1.50 -4.88 5.09
N HIS A 42 1.22 -3.84 5.88
CA HIS A 42 0.20 -3.90 6.93
C HIS A 42 -1.15 -4.41 6.43
N SER A 43 -1.62 -3.91 5.28
CA SER A 43 -2.87 -4.36 4.66
C SER A 43 -2.82 -5.84 4.24
N GLY A 44 -1.66 -6.32 3.76
CA GLY A 44 -1.51 -7.71 3.32
C GLY A 44 -1.56 -8.69 4.48
N VAL A 45 -0.88 -8.34 5.57
CA VAL A 45 -0.95 -9.13 6.80
C VAL A 45 -2.34 -9.08 7.42
N LEU A 46 -3.04 -7.94 7.40
CA LEU A 46 -4.42 -7.84 7.85
C LEU A 46 -5.36 -8.75 7.04
N CYS A 47 -5.21 -8.79 5.71
CA CYS A 47 -5.96 -9.71 4.87
C CYS A 47 -5.69 -11.17 5.26
N CYS A 48 -4.41 -11.55 5.45
CA CYS A 48 -4.05 -12.88 5.92
C CYS A 48 -4.68 -13.21 7.28
N LYS A 49 -4.65 -12.28 8.24
CA LYS A 49 -5.27 -12.43 9.56
C LYS A 49 -6.78 -12.66 9.43
N ASN A 50 -7.49 -11.82 8.69
CA ASN A 50 -8.94 -11.95 8.49
C ASN A 50 -9.31 -13.31 7.86
N LEU A 51 -8.60 -13.72 6.82
CA LEU A 51 -8.79 -15.03 6.17
C LEU A 51 -8.50 -16.18 7.14
N TYR A 52 -7.45 -16.05 7.95
CA TYR A 52 -7.07 -17.07 8.93
C TYR A 52 -8.14 -17.23 10.00
N GLU A 53 -8.71 -16.12 10.49
CA GLU A 53 -9.78 -16.16 11.48
C GLU A 53 -11.06 -16.81 10.95
N ILE A 54 -11.37 -16.64 9.66
CA ILE A 54 -12.51 -17.31 8.99
C ILE A 54 -12.25 -18.81 8.83
N ALA A 55 -11.03 -19.17 8.42
CA ALA A 55 -10.62 -20.57 8.31
C ALA A 55 -10.65 -21.27 9.68
N LYS A 56 -10.16 -20.58 10.72
CA LYS A 56 -10.08 -21.08 12.10
C LYS A 56 -11.47 -21.23 12.72
N SER A 57 -12.40 -20.31 12.46
CA SER A 57 -13.79 -20.43 12.90
C SER A 57 -14.63 -21.40 12.07
N GLN A 58 -14.03 -22.01 11.03
CA GLN A 58 -14.71 -22.92 10.10
C GLN A 58 -15.90 -22.29 9.35
N GLU A 59 -15.93 -20.96 9.25
CA GLU A 59 -16.94 -20.25 8.44
C GLU A 59 -16.79 -20.58 6.95
N ARG A 60 -15.55 -20.82 6.49
CA ARG A 60 -15.20 -21.26 5.12
C ARG A 60 -13.93 -22.12 5.14
N ASP A 61 -13.81 -23.09 4.23
CA ASP A 61 -12.56 -23.85 4.02
C ASP A 61 -11.57 -23.03 3.19
N ILE A 62 -10.69 -22.30 3.88
CA ILE A 62 -9.71 -21.41 3.26
C ILE A 62 -8.28 -21.87 3.56
N LYS A 63 -7.47 -22.00 2.51
CA LYS A 63 -6.02 -22.11 2.58
C LYS A 63 -5.39 -20.81 2.09
N ILE A 64 -4.49 -20.24 2.88
CA ILE A 64 -3.82 -18.97 2.57
C ILE A 64 -2.41 -19.26 2.07
N ILE A 65 -2.01 -18.61 0.99
CA ILE A 65 -0.63 -18.59 0.51
C ILE A 65 -0.22 -17.13 0.36
N ASN A 66 0.63 -16.66 1.26
CA ASN A 66 1.12 -15.29 1.25
C ASN A 66 2.45 -15.22 0.46
N PHE A 67 2.54 -14.28 -0.47
CA PHE A 67 3.69 -14.04 -1.31
C PHE A 67 4.23 -12.63 -1.03
N GLY A 68 5.44 -12.57 -0.47
CA GLY A 68 6.12 -11.30 -0.22
C GLY A 68 7.46 -11.23 -0.93
N SER A 69 7.67 -10.16 -1.67
CA SER A 69 8.92 -9.88 -2.38
C SER A 69 10.02 -9.30 -1.49
N ARG A 70 9.71 -8.99 -0.22
CA ARG A 70 10.64 -8.41 0.76
C ARG A 70 10.38 -8.99 2.17
N PRO A 71 11.42 -9.09 3.01
CA PRO A 71 11.24 -9.38 4.44
C PRO A 71 10.31 -8.37 5.09
N ILE A 72 9.53 -8.83 6.06
CA ILE A 72 8.62 -7.98 6.82
C ILE A 72 9.44 -6.99 7.66
N LYS A 73 9.15 -5.69 7.51
CA LYS A 73 9.66 -4.64 8.39
C LYS A 73 8.72 -4.45 9.57
N TYR A 74 9.27 -4.15 10.74
CA TYR A 74 8.51 -3.87 11.95
C TYR A 74 8.82 -2.45 12.40
N ALA A 75 7.78 -1.72 12.83
CA ALA A 75 7.99 -0.42 13.43
C ALA A 75 8.65 -0.59 14.81
N LYS A 76 9.76 0.12 15.06
CA LYS A 76 10.47 0.07 16.34
C LYS A 76 10.39 1.43 17.03
N TYR A 77 9.86 1.43 18.25
CA TYR A 77 9.81 2.63 19.08
C TYR A 77 11.17 2.84 19.75
N VAL A 78 11.73 4.03 19.57
CA VAL A 78 13.00 4.48 20.18
C VAL A 78 12.78 5.85 20.81
N ASP A 79 13.71 6.31 21.66
CA ASP A 79 13.56 7.56 22.40
C ASP A 79 13.32 8.78 21.50
N ASN A 80 13.90 8.78 20.30
CA ASN A 80 13.81 9.89 19.35
C ASN A 80 12.78 9.68 18.22
N GLY A 81 11.90 8.68 18.31
CA GLY A 81 10.84 8.46 17.33
C GLY A 81 10.55 6.99 17.02
N ILE A 82 10.12 6.72 15.78
CA ILE A 82 9.74 5.38 15.34
C ILE A 82 10.52 5.06 14.06
N ILE A 83 11.31 4.00 14.10
CA ILE A 83 12.01 3.45 12.93
C ILE A 83 10.99 2.67 12.10
N PHE A 84 10.99 2.85 10.78
CA PHE A 84 9.97 2.32 9.85
C PHE A 84 8.53 2.70 10.24
N ASP A 85 8.30 3.95 10.62
CA ASP A 85 6.98 4.42 11.05
C ASP A 85 5.93 4.31 9.93
N ASN A 86 6.32 4.47 8.67
CA ASN A 86 5.39 4.48 7.55
C ASN A 86 5.28 3.12 6.86
N THR A 87 6.34 2.31 6.89
CA THR A 87 6.39 1.04 6.15
C THR A 87 6.41 -0.20 7.04
N GLY A 88 6.67 -0.05 8.34
CA GLY A 88 6.73 -1.15 9.30
C GLY A 88 5.37 -1.61 9.81
N LEU A 89 5.22 -2.91 10.09
CA LEU A 89 4.05 -3.46 10.78
C LEU A 89 3.96 -2.94 12.21
N LYS A 90 2.73 -2.69 12.69
CA LYS A 90 2.42 -2.19 14.03
C LYS A 90 1.28 -2.96 14.68
N GLY A 91 1.23 -2.89 16.02
CA GLY A 91 0.12 -3.38 16.84
C GLY A 91 -0.15 -4.88 16.67
N SER A 92 -1.42 -5.28 16.81
CA SER A 92 -1.84 -6.69 16.78
C SER A 92 -1.47 -7.42 15.49
N THR A 93 -1.34 -6.71 14.37
CA THR A 93 -0.88 -7.25 13.09
C THR A 93 0.59 -7.69 13.16
N ALA A 94 1.46 -6.91 13.82
CA ALA A 94 2.86 -7.25 14.02
C ALA A 94 3.02 -8.44 14.97
N GLU A 95 2.28 -8.43 16.09
CA GLU A 95 2.27 -9.53 17.07
C GLU A 95 1.84 -10.86 16.43
N TRP A 96 0.83 -10.83 15.56
CA TRP A 96 0.36 -12.02 14.86
C TRP A 96 1.43 -12.63 13.95
N VAL A 97 2.17 -11.82 13.19
CA VAL A 97 3.21 -12.32 12.28
C VAL A 97 4.35 -13.01 13.03
N LEU A 98 4.79 -12.42 14.15
CA LEU A 98 5.86 -13.00 14.98
C LEU A 98 5.52 -14.42 15.47
N ASN A 99 4.22 -14.68 15.67
CA ASN A 99 3.72 -15.97 16.13
C ASN A 99 3.38 -16.95 14.98
N SER A 100 3.39 -16.51 13.72
CA SER A 100 2.81 -17.27 12.60
C SER A 100 3.81 -17.86 11.58
N GLY A 101 5.07 -17.39 11.54
CA GLY A 101 6.13 -17.87 10.63
C GLY A 101 5.86 -17.59 9.13
N GLN A 102 6.79 -16.98 8.40
CA GLN A 102 6.61 -16.62 6.98
C GLN A 102 7.81 -17.05 6.11
N GLY A 103 7.58 -17.44 4.85
CA GLY A 103 8.58 -17.99 3.91
C GLY A 103 8.71 -17.24 2.56
N GLN A 104 9.84 -17.43 1.86
CA GLN A 104 10.37 -16.62 0.75
C GLN A 104 9.94 -17.00 -0.71
N ASP A 105 10.40 -16.16 -1.65
CA ASP A 105 9.91 -15.74 -2.98
C ASP A 105 9.95 -16.74 -4.16
N SER A 106 10.69 -17.86 -4.10
CA SER A 106 10.76 -18.88 -5.20
C SER A 106 9.45 -19.68 -5.41
N THR A 107 8.43 -19.29 -4.66
CA THR A 107 7.15 -19.95 -4.42
C THR A 107 6.09 -19.53 -5.45
N LEU A 108 6.17 -18.35 -6.06
CA LEU A 108 5.08 -17.79 -6.87
C LEU A 108 4.68 -18.69 -8.06
N LYS A 109 5.61 -19.04 -8.95
CA LYS A 109 5.34 -19.89 -10.13
C LYS A 109 4.81 -21.28 -9.77
N LYS A 110 5.20 -21.80 -8.61
CA LYS A 110 4.83 -23.15 -8.14
C LYS A 110 3.42 -23.21 -7.55
N TYR A 111 3.02 -22.18 -6.82
CA TYR A 111 1.80 -22.23 -6.01
C TYR A 111 0.66 -21.37 -6.56
N LEU A 112 0.94 -20.33 -7.35
CA LEU A 112 -0.09 -19.49 -7.97
C LEU A 112 -1.05 -20.28 -8.89
N PRO A 113 -0.60 -21.29 -9.67
CA PRO A 113 -1.51 -22.14 -10.45
C PRO A 113 -2.50 -22.96 -9.61
N ARG A 114 -2.24 -23.14 -8.32
CA ARG A 114 -3.10 -23.89 -7.39
C ARG A 114 -4.07 -22.99 -6.62
N CYS A 115 -3.97 -21.69 -6.81
CA CYS A 115 -4.84 -20.72 -6.16
C CYS A 115 -6.16 -20.59 -6.92
N THR A 116 -7.22 -20.34 -6.18
CA THR A 116 -8.59 -20.08 -6.67
C THR A 116 -8.90 -18.58 -6.68
N HIS A 117 -8.33 -17.85 -5.71
CA HIS A 117 -8.53 -16.43 -5.52
C HIS A 117 -7.18 -15.74 -5.35
N ILE A 118 -7.14 -14.45 -5.67
CA ILE A 118 -5.95 -13.60 -5.50
C ILE A 118 -6.33 -12.23 -4.94
N ILE A 119 -5.57 -11.77 -3.95
CA ILE A 119 -5.65 -10.43 -3.37
C ILE A 119 -4.35 -9.71 -3.71
N TYR A 120 -4.46 -8.60 -4.44
CA TYR A 120 -3.30 -7.74 -4.71
C TYR A 120 -3.17 -6.69 -3.60
N VAL A 121 -2.06 -6.76 -2.88
CA VAL A 121 -1.74 -5.87 -1.75
C VAL A 121 -0.40 -5.17 -1.98
N ILE A 122 -0.22 -4.72 -3.23
CA ILE A 122 0.99 -4.06 -3.72
C ILE A 122 0.98 -2.53 -3.53
N GLY A 123 0.00 -2.01 -2.79
CA GLY A 123 -0.26 -0.59 -2.64
C GLY A 123 -1.34 -0.09 -3.61
N TYR A 124 -1.72 1.17 -3.46
CA TYR A 124 -2.62 1.85 -4.38
C TYR A 124 -1.79 2.57 -5.45
N SER A 125 -2.18 2.43 -6.71
CA SER A 125 -1.72 3.33 -7.75
C SER A 125 -2.45 4.66 -7.59
N PRO A 126 -1.77 5.81 -7.69
CA PRO A 126 -2.46 7.10 -7.73
C PRO A 126 -3.53 7.07 -8.81
N SER A 127 -4.73 7.58 -8.49
CA SER A 127 -5.70 7.91 -9.53
C SER A 127 -5.03 8.87 -10.54
N PRO A 128 -5.33 8.76 -11.85
CA PRO A 128 -4.82 9.72 -12.80
C PRO A 128 -5.21 11.13 -12.33
N LEU A 129 -4.25 12.05 -12.41
CA LEU A 129 -4.53 13.45 -12.17
C LEU A 129 -5.69 13.90 -13.08
N PRO A 130 -6.54 14.85 -12.65
CA PRO A 130 -7.46 15.50 -13.58
C PRO A 130 -6.68 16.07 -14.77
N LYS A 131 -7.35 16.26 -15.91
CA LYS A 131 -6.69 16.88 -17.07
C LYS A 131 -6.23 18.28 -16.70
N MET A 132 -4.91 18.48 -16.67
CA MET A 132 -4.28 19.75 -16.34
C MET A 132 -3.78 20.41 -17.62
N TYR A 133 -3.99 21.71 -17.74
CA TYR A 133 -3.57 22.50 -18.89
C TYR A 133 -2.68 23.65 -18.43
N LEU A 134 -1.54 23.83 -19.10
CA LEU A 134 -0.68 25.00 -18.98
C LEU A 134 -0.63 25.68 -20.35
N ASP A 135 -1.00 26.96 -20.42
CA ASP A 135 -1.11 27.72 -21.67
C ASP A 135 -1.89 27.02 -22.79
N GLY A 136 -2.95 26.28 -22.42
CA GLY A 136 -3.82 25.55 -23.35
C GLY A 136 -3.28 24.18 -23.80
N LYS A 137 -2.10 23.75 -23.33
CA LYS A 137 -1.52 22.42 -23.59
C LYS A 137 -1.74 21.48 -22.42
N GLU A 138 -2.19 20.25 -22.68
CA GLU A 138 -2.34 19.23 -21.65
C GLU A 138 -0.97 18.78 -21.13
N VAL A 139 -0.77 18.84 -19.81
CA VAL A 139 0.53 18.59 -19.15
C VAL A 139 0.51 17.49 -18.09
N GLY A 140 -0.65 16.87 -17.82
CA GLY A 140 -0.84 15.97 -16.67
C GLY A 140 0.19 14.84 -16.54
N GLU A 141 0.62 14.23 -17.65
CA GLU A 141 1.61 13.14 -17.66
C GLU A 141 3.06 13.60 -17.42
N GLN A 142 3.33 14.89 -17.57
CA GLN A 142 4.66 15.50 -17.40
C GLN A 142 4.83 16.12 -16.01
N LEU A 143 3.79 16.12 -15.19
CA LEU A 143 3.81 16.68 -13.85
C LEU A 143 4.49 15.69 -12.89
N LEU A 144 5.61 16.12 -12.32
CA LEU A 144 6.36 15.39 -11.29
C LEU A 144 6.15 16.07 -9.94
N PHE A 145 5.58 15.34 -9.00
CA PHE A 145 5.37 15.84 -7.64
C PHE A 145 6.69 15.87 -6.85
N ASP A 146 6.95 16.97 -6.17
CA ASP A 146 8.09 17.14 -5.27
C ASP A 146 7.68 16.93 -3.81
N MET A 147 8.16 15.83 -3.23
CA MET A 147 7.86 15.41 -1.87
C MET A 147 8.47 16.32 -0.79
N HIS A 148 9.31 17.29 -1.14
CA HIS A 148 9.88 18.26 -0.20
C HIS A 148 9.14 19.60 -0.20
N SER A 149 8.71 20.07 -1.37
CA SER A 149 8.07 21.37 -1.54
C SER A 149 6.54 21.31 -1.61
N SER A 150 5.96 20.12 -1.84
CA SER A 150 4.54 19.91 -2.18
C SER A 150 4.14 20.46 -3.55
N GLY A 151 5.08 21.05 -4.30
CA GLY A 151 4.87 21.57 -5.64
C GLY A 151 4.99 20.51 -6.73
N PHE A 152 4.84 20.95 -7.97
CA PHE A 152 5.06 20.14 -9.15
C PHE A 152 6.10 20.76 -10.06
N HIS A 153 6.82 19.90 -10.76
CA HIS A 153 7.71 20.26 -11.85
C HIS A 153 7.21 19.69 -13.17
N LEU A 154 7.54 20.37 -14.27
CA LEU A 154 7.26 19.90 -15.62
C LEU A 154 8.47 19.15 -16.19
N GLY A 155 8.21 18.08 -16.94
CA GLY A 155 9.24 17.40 -17.72
C GLY A 155 10.21 16.60 -16.86
N ASP A 156 11.49 16.94 -16.88
CA ASP A 156 12.57 16.25 -16.16
C ASP A 156 12.83 16.80 -14.74
N GLY A 157 12.05 17.78 -14.29
CA GLY A 157 12.17 18.38 -12.97
C GLY A 157 12.81 19.78 -12.96
N ALA A 158 13.13 20.37 -14.12
CA ALA A 158 13.79 21.67 -14.18
C ALA A 158 12.84 22.88 -14.01
N GLU A 159 11.58 22.76 -14.42
CA GLU A 159 10.62 23.88 -14.44
C GLU A 159 9.52 23.68 -13.39
N HIS A 160 9.52 24.51 -12.34
CA HIS A 160 8.49 24.51 -11.32
C HIS A 160 7.17 25.06 -11.88
N VAL A 161 6.03 24.47 -11.50
CA VAL A 161 4.69 24.91 -11.88
C VAL A 161 4.08 25.77 -10.76
N PRO A 162 4.11 27.12 -10.87
CA PRO A 162 3.65 28.00 -9.80
C PRO A 162 2.15 27.83 -9.52
N GLY A 163 1.76 27.88 -8.25
CA GLY A 163 0.35 27.80 -7.85
C GLY A 163 -0.24 26.37 -7.87
N LEU A 164 0.52 25.35 -8.28
CA LEU A 164 0.07 23.96 -8.24
C LEU A 164 0.76 23.21 -7.10
N TYR A 165 -0.03 22.81 -6.09
CA TYR A 165 0.44 22.08 -4.92
C TYR A 165 -0.47 20.90 -4.60
N ALA A 166 0.07 19.87 -3.97
CA ALA A 166 -0.70 18.71 -3.54
C ALA A 166 -0.24 18.11 -2.22
N ASN A 167 -1.18 17.50 -1.51
CA ASN A 167 -0.95 16.86 -0.23
C ASN A 167 -1.87 15.66 -0.07
N GLY A 168 -1.39 14.63 0.62
CA GLY A 168 -2.17 13.45 1.00
C GLY A 168 -1.43 12.17 0.69
N ILE A 169 -2.16 11.05 0.68
CA ILE A 169 -1.55 9.73 0.50
C ILE A 169 -0.88 9.54 -0.87
N ALA A 170 -1.40 10.18 -1.92
CA ALA A 170 -0.82 10.19 -3.26
C ALA A 170 0.32 11.21 -3.42
N PHE A 171 0.39 12.19 -2.50
CA PHE A 171 1.35 13.31 -2.52
C PHE A 171 1.97 13.51 -1.12
N PRO A 172 2.65 12.47 -0.58
CA PRO A 172 3.17 12.52 0.78
C PRO A 172 4.49 13.29 0.87
N GLU A 173 4.85 13.73 2.07
CA GLU A 173 6.18 14.27 2.37
C GLU A 173 7.24 13.15 2.37
N GLU A 174 8.46 13.44 1.91
CA GLU A 174 9.62 12.58 2.17
C GLU A 174 10.18 12.88 3.56
N VAL A 175 10.30 11.84 4.40
CA VAL A 175 10.84 11.95 5.75
C VAL A 175 11.95 10.93 5.98
N GLN A 176 12.83 11.26 6.92
CA GLN A 176 13.83 10.33 7.44
C GLN A 176 13.41 9.84 8.81
N ASP A 177 13.53 8.53 9.04
CA ASP A 177 13.40 7.95 10.37
C ASP A 177 14.68 8.18 11.22
N PRO A 178 14.67 7.84 12.53
CA PRO A 178 15.84 8.06 13.39
C PRO A 178 17.13 7.35 12.96
N GLU A 179 17.05 6.32 12.12
CA GLU A 179 18.21 5.60 11.56
C GLU A 179 18.60 6.13 10.16
N GLY A 180 17.91 7.16 9.67
CA GLY A 180 18.17 7.78 8.37
C GLY A 180 17.49 7.07 7.20
N HIS A 181 16.57 6.14 7.43
CA HIS A 181 15.82 5.53 6.33
C HIS A 181 14.83 6.52 5.74
N ILE A 182 14.80 6.60 4.41
CA ILE A 182 13.87 7.43 3.66
C ILE A 182 12.51 6.73 3.56
N GLU A 183 11.45 7.43 3.96
CA GLU A 183 10.07 6.97 3.86
C GLU A 183 9.14 8.08 3.38
N ALA A 184 8.05 7.69 2.72
CA ALA A 184 6.91 8.57 2.47
C ALA A 184 6.06 8.71 3.74
N ALA A 185 5.83 9.93 4.21
CA ALA A 185 5.03 10.23 5.40
C ALA A 185 3.53 10.00 5.14
N VAL A 186 3.00 8.86 5.60
CA VAL A 186 1.60 8.48 5.40
C VAL A 186 0.81 8.57 6.70
N GLY A 187 -0.26 9.38 6.69
CA GLY A 187 -1.22 9.52 7.77
C GLY A 187 -1.80 10.93 7.86
N VAL A 188 -3.07 11.05 8.25
CA VAL A 188 -3.80 12.33 8.26
C VAL A 188 -3.03 13.43 9.01
N ALA A 189 -2.56 13.14 10.23
CA ALA A 189 -1.79 14.10 11.02
C ALA A 189 -0.46 14.52 10.34
N LYS A 190 0.17 13.63 9.58
CA LYS A 190 1.40 13.92 8.84
C LYS A 190 1.12 14.78 7.61
N PHE A 191 0.01 14.55 6.92
CA PHE A 191 -0.43 15.40 5.81
C PHE A 191 -0.66 16.83 6.30
N PHE A 192 -1.35 17.02 7.43
CA PHE A 192 -1.52 18.35 8.02
C PHE A 192 -0.17 18.98 8.40
N ARG A 193 0.73 18.22 9.02
CA ARG A 193 2.08 18.70 9.36
C ARG A 193 2.85 19.16 8.12
N PHE A 194 2.77 18.40 7.03
CA PHE A 194 3.44 18.76 5.79
C PHE A 194 2.86 20.05 5.21
N ALA A 195 1.53 20.15 5.07
CA ALA A 195 0.88 21.39 4.63
C ALA A 195 1.28 22.59 5.50
N GLU A 196 1.26 22.45 6.82
CA GLU A 196 1.66 23.52 7.74
C GLU A 196 3.12 23.96 7.56
N LYS A 197 4.02 23.01 7.24
CA LYS A 197 5.43 23.28 6.96
C LYS A 197 5.63 24.04 5.66
N VAL A 198 4.89 23.69 4.60
CA VAL A 198 5.06 24.26 3.25
C VAL A 198 4.09 25.40 2.91
N LYS A 199 3.11 25.70 3.77
CA LYS A 199 2.03 26.67 3.46
C LYS A 199 2.53 28.04 3.00
N GLN A 200 3.70 28.49 3.44
CA GLN A 200 4.25 29.77 3.00
C GLN A 200 4.61 29.76 1.52
N LEU A 201 5.08 28.62 0.99
CA LEU A 201 5.31 28.44 -0.45
C LEU A 201 4.00 28.53 -1.24
N TRP A 202 2.88 28.10 -0.65
CA TRP A 202 1.57 28.14 -1.30
C TRP A 202 0.97 29.56 -1.31
N LEU A 203 1.29 30.35 -0.30
CA LEU A 203 0.78 31.71 -0.10
C LEU A 203 1.61 32.76 -0.87
N ASN A 204 2.90 32.50 -1.06
CA ASN A 204 3.79 33.38 -1.80
C ASN A 204 3.69 33.05 -3.30
N LEU A 205 2.66 33.59 -3.94
CA LEU A 205 2.55 33.69 -5.39
C LEU A 205 3.42 34.86 -5.87
N GLU A 206 4.74 34.71 -5.84
CA GLU A 206 5.67 35.60 -6.58
C GLU A 206 6.23 34.89 -7.81
#